data_AF-A0A6N8H3U5-F1
#
_entry.id   AF-A0A6N8H3U5-F1
#
_cell.length_a   1.000
_cell.length_b   1.000
_cell.length_c   1.000
_cell.angle_alpha   90.00
_cell.angle_beta   90.00
_cell.angle_gamma   90.00
#
_symmetry.space_group_name_H-M   'P 1'
#
loop_
_entity.id
_entity.type
_entity.pdbx_description
1 polymer ?
#
loop_
_entity_poly.entity_id
_entity_poly.type
_entity_poly.pdbx_seq_one_letter_code
_entity_poly.pdbx_strand_id
1 'polypeptide(L)'
;MRKMWSFLLAALALTGCAAAPADALPAAETAEMTATETEETAAPPVGFTVGNLSEVPNTCGGYWGWNTGDAYYEIARLDDENDQESMHALLLKTDYATARQTVLCNVPGCTHDNAACPAWLEDWARTDVLVMPSGIYLSYAGLDDTSPWEQVEKACRDDFEQGNVKNFADEEAYIDYCRHNYELSSRPSSIEKLNDDLTARETVLTFDPSLLGSGYFAYCDENALYAKEYSDANNSRILRLDLTTGEWSTLPLNLGEQVRGVNGHRFLTSRLLTDAPLPDYNDREAYNAALQNARSELVWLDPATMQREKICETERLDGSTIYVKIYNDRVYVQDNPQERSEYGTSYSLSYYSKDHQHTVLIDTLPMNLYLPSTDNGFMPMFGSEERGWIWAQDYTGNGEINYLIDLDTGEMHTMTQTQYRDGMYMGVSLMAQTNDGRWMVGYKPHSNTHNDRCDYGFIDPQEFWNGGENYTPVQMWD
;
A
#
# COMPACT_ATOMS: atom_id res chain seq x y z
N MET A 1 -19.81 -50.99 22.17
CA MET A 1 -20.22 -49.99 23.18
C MET A 1 -20.93 -48.86 22.41
N ARG A 2 -22.25 -48.87 22.19
CA ARG A 2 -23.33 -48.21 22.99
C ARG A 2 -22.83 -46.86 23.57
N LYS A 3 -23.37 -45.67 23.26
CA LYS A 3 -24.75 -45.19 23.00
C LYS A 3 -24.66 -43.97 22.04
N MET A 4 -25.46 -43.74 20.98
CA MET A 4 -26.92 -43.47 20.88
C MET A 4 -27.43 -42.30 21.75
N TRP A 5 -27.80 -41.19 21.12
CA TRP A 5 -29.02 -40.43 21.42
C TRP A 5 -29.65 -39.88 20.13
N SER A 6 -30.77 -40.50 19.77
CA SER A 6 -31.84 -40.01 18.88
C SER A 6 -32.83 -39.20 19.74
N PHE A 7 -33.45 -38.15 19.24
CA PHE A 7 -34.83 -38.10 18.69
C PHE A 7 -35.32 -36.64 18.88
N LEU A 8 -36.31 -36.03 18.19
CA LEU A 8 -37.42 -36.51 17.35
C LEU A 8 -37.95 -35.29 16.57
N LEU A 9 -38.17 -35.46 15.26
CA LEU A 9 -39.12 -34.66 14.48
C LEU A 9 -40.56 -35.03 14.91
N ALA A 10 -41.46 -34.06 15.00
CA ALA A 10 -42.89 -34.33 14.97
C ALA A 10 -43.58 -33.42 13.95
N ALA A 11 -44.06 -34.03 12.87
CA ALA A 11 -45.00 -33.47 11.92
C ALA A 11 -46.36 -34.17 12.10
N LEU A 12 -47.47 -33.42 12.03
CA LEU A 12 -48.86 -33.82 11.74
C LEU A 12 -49.75 -32.60 12.07
N ALA A 13 -50.85 -32.24 11.41
CA ALA A 13 -51.42 -32.40 10.07
C ALA A 13 -52.69 -31.52 10.05
N LEU A 14 -53.18 -31.22 8.84
CA LEU A 14 -54.27 -30.30 8.49
C LEU A 14 -55.60 -30.48 9.25
N THR A 15 -56.28 -29.36 9.47
CA THR A 15 -57.75 -29.24 9.30
C THR A 15 -58.08 -27.89 8.67
N GLY A 16 -58.88 -27.92 7.61
CA GLY A 16 -59.27 -26.73 6.84
C GLY A 16 -60.53 -26.04 7.37
N CYS A 17 -60.69 -24.77 7.00
CA CYS A 17 -61.96 -24.08 6.92
C CYS A 17 -61.99 -23.23 5.64
N ALA A 18 -63.11 -23.32 4.93
CA ALA A 18 -63.38 -22.72 3.62
C ALA A 18 -63.60 -21.20 3.69
N ALA A 19 -63.47 -20.57 2.52
CA ALA A 19 -63.42 -19.12 2.24
C ALA A 19 -64.77 -18.37 2.27
N ALA A 20 -64.69 -17.03 2.38
CA ALA A 20 -65.55 -16.02 1.72
C ALA A 20 -64.93 -14.59 1.88
N PRO A 21 -65.37 -13.57 1.10
CA PRO A 21 -64.89 -13.18 -0.22
C PRO A 21 -64.03 -11.89 -0.23
N ALA A 22 -63.46 -11.60 -1.40
CA ALA A 22 -62.60 -10.47 -1.70
C ALA A 22 -63.32 -9.11 -1.58
N ASP A 23 -62.73 -8.19 -0.82
CA ASP A 23 -62.92 -6.75 -0.98
C ASP A 23 -61.70 -6.17 -1.68
N ALA A 24 -61.96 -5.43 -2.75
CA ALA A 24 -60.98 -4.80 -3.61
C ALA A 24 -60.16 -3.75 -2.83
N LEU A 25 -58.84 -3.93 -2.78
CA LEU A 25 -57.91 -2.85 -2.43
C LEU A 25 -57.62 -2.02 -3.70
N PRO A 26 -57.58 -0.68 -3.60
CA PRO A 26 -57.44 0.19 -4.75
C PRO A 26 -56.05 0.04 -5.39
N ALA A 27 -56.02 0.17 -6.72
CA ALA A 27 -54.81 0.16 -7.52
C ALA A 27 -53.80 1.19 -6.97
N ALA A 28 -52.60 0.72 -6.62
CA ALA A 28 -51.47 1.59 -6.35
C ALA A 28 -51.08 2.28 -7.66
N GLU A 29 -51.19 3.60 -7.69
CA GLU A 29 -50.66 4.44 -8.76
C GLU A 29 -49.18 4.12 -8.97
N THR A 30 -48.84 3.79 -10.21
CA THR A 30 -47.47 3.71 -10.69
C THR A 30 -46.92 5.14 -10.72
N ALA A 31 -46.32 5.58 -9.62
CA ALA A 31 -45.51 6.79 -9.65
C ALA A 31 -44.24 6.47 -10.44
N GLU A 32 -44.17 6.93 -11.69
CA GLU A 32 -42.90 7.11 -12.39
C GLU A 32 -42.04 8.04 -11.54
N MET A 33 -41.11 7.46 -10.79
CA MET A 33 -40.13 8.21 -10.03
C MET A 33 -39.00 8.58 -11.00
N THR A 34 -39.11 9.76 -11.60
CA THR A 34 -38.03 10.37 -12.38
C THR A 34 -36.81 10.49 -11.47
N ALA A 35 -35.79 9.66 -11.71
CA ALA A 35 -34.49 9.81 -11.07
C ALA A 35 -33.99 11.23 -11.35
N THR A 36 -34.04 12.08 -10.33
CA THR A 36 -33.49 13.43 -10.41
C THR A 36 -32.01 13.27 -10.13
N GLU A 37 -31.22 13.21 -11.19
CA GLU A 37 -29.76 13.37 -11.15
C GLU A 37 -29.52 14.68 -10.38
N THR A 38 -29.10 14.56 -9.13
CA THR A 38 -28.76 15.74 -8.33
C THR A 38 -27.46 16.24 -8.92
N GLU A 39 -27.52 17.34 -9.66
CA GLU A 39 -26.37 18.03 -10.22
C GLU A 39 -25.36 18.25 -9.09
N GLU A 40 -24.25 17.50 -9.14
CA GLU A 40 -23.19 17.57 -8.16
C GLU A 40 -22.64 19.00 -8.19
N THR A 41 -22.97 19.77 -7.17
CA THR A 41 -22.49 21.14 -7.06
C THR A 41 -20.98 21.07 -6.91
N ALA A 42 -20.24 21.52 -7.93
CA ALA A 42 -18.78 21.52 -7.92
C ALA A 42 -18.27 22.17 -6.63
N ALA A 43 -17.47 21.43 -5.85
CA ALA A 43 -16.84 21.97 -4.67
C ALA A 43 -15.95 23.17 -5.08
N PRO A 44 -15.88 24.24 -4.25
CA PRO A 44 -15.06 25.40 -4.58
C PRO A 44 -13.58 24.99 -4.69
N PRO A 45 -12.81 25.64 -5.57
CA PRO A 45 -11.37 25.39 -5.69
C PRO A 45 -10.68 25.68 -4.36
N VAL A 46 -9.72 24.84 -3.99
CA VAL A 46 -9.12 24.87 -2.64
C VAL A 46 -7.93 25.85 -2.55
N GLY A 47 -7.48 26.38 -3.70
CA GLY A 47 -6.60 27.56 -3.77
C GLY A 47 -5.11 27.29 -3.59
N PHE A 48 -4.68 26.02 -3.58
CA PHE A 48 -3.26 25.63 -3.59
C PHE A 48 -2.83 25.09 -4.96
N THR A 49 -1.52 25.03 -5.20
CA THR A 49 -0.92 24.36 -6.35
C THR A 49 -0.66 22.89 -6.04
N VAL A 50 -0.84 22.03 -7.03
CA VAL A 50 -0.58 20.59 -6.95
C VAL A 50 0.47 20.27 -7.99
N GLY A 51 1.54 19.62 -7.53
CA GLY A 51 2.63 19.15 -8.35
C GLY A 51 2.36 17.82 -9.01
N ASN A 52 3.42 17.13 -9.42
CA ASN A 52 3.29 15.74 -9.85
C ASN A 52 3.24 14.85 -8.61
N LEU A 53 2.08 14.23 -8.40
CA LEU A 53 1.84 13.30 -7.31
C LEU A 53 2.66 12.02 -7.52
N SER A 54 3.29 11.57 -6.46
CA SER A 54 3.98 10.29 -6.36
C SER A 54 3.40 9.50 -5.20
N GLU A 55 3.28 8.19 -5.37
CA GLU A 55 2.96 7.27 -4.29
C GLU A 55 4.13 7.23 -3.29
N VAL A 56 3.80 7.23 -2.01
CA VAL A 56 4.77 7.02 -0.93
C VAL A 56 4.90 5.50 -0.74
N PRO A 57 6.11 4.93 -0.80
CA PRO A 57 6.31 3.50 -0.68
C PRO A 57 5.88 3.06 0.71
N ASN A 58 4.86 2.21 0.82
CA ASN A 58 4.45 1.69 2.11
C ASN A 58 5.53 0.78 2.71
N THR A 59 5.86 1.03 3.98
CA THR A 59 6.89 0.38 4.80
C THR A 59 6.60 -1.06 5.21
N CYS A 60 5.38 -1.57 4.98
CA CYS A 60 4.97 -2.92 5.35
C CYS A 60 5.46 -3.97 4.33
N GLY A 61 6.68 -4.49 4.50
CA GLY A 61 7.14 -5.67 3.73
C GLY A 61 8.65 -5.87 3.57
N GLY A 62 9.51 -4.94 4.00
CA GLY A 62 10.97 -5.21 4.00
C GLY A 62 11.77 -4.68 2.81
N TYR A 63 11.18 -3.86 1.92
CA TYR A 63 11.95 -3.05 0.98
C TYR A 63 11.48 -1.59 1.00
N TRP A 64 12.31 -0.73 1.58
CA TRP A 64 12.05 0.71 1.68
C TRP A 64 12.86 1.42 0.63
N GLY A 65 12.25 1.85 -0.47
CA GLY A 65 13.03 2.70 -1.36
C GLY A 65 12.27 3.44 -2.43
N TRP A 66 12.87 4.57 -2.80
CA TRP A 66 12.35 5.56 -3.71
C TRP A 66 13.14 5.59 -5.01
N ASN A 67 12.45 5.38 -6.12
CA ASN A 67 13.05 5.48 -7.44
C ASN A 67 12.77 6.85 -8.07
N THR A 68 13.84 7.57 -8.39
CA THR A 68 13.79 8.85 -9.10
C THR A 68 14.06 8.71 -10.60
N GLY A 69 14.33 7.48 -11.05
CA GLY A 69 14.68 7.15 -12.43
C GLY A 69 16.17 7.29 -12.73
N ASP A 70 16.92 8.15 -12.03
CA ASP A 70 18.38 8.25 -12.11
C ASP A 70 19.11 7.66 -10.88
N ALA A 71 18.39 7.51 -9.76
CA ALA A 71 18.86 6.83 -8.58
C ALA A 71 17.73 6.12 -7.80
N TYR A 72 18.15 5.14 -7.00
CA TYR A 72 17.33 4.49 -5.99
C TYR A 72 17.78 4.95 -4.61
N TYR A 73 16.86 5.36 -3.76
CA TYR A 73 17.12 5.74 -2.38
C TYR A 73 16.48 4.71 -1.48
N GLU A 74 17.10 4.35 -0.37
CA GLU A 74 16.55 3.33 0.51
C GLU A 74 16.90 3.56 1.97
N ILE A 75 16.05 3.03 2.84
CA ILE A 75 16.36 2.86 4.26
C ILE A 75 16.99 1.47 4.41
N ALA A 76 18.30 1.37 4.55
CA ALA A 76 18.97 0.09 4.73
C ALA A 76 19.06 -0.24 6.22
N ARG A 77 18.31 -1.27 6.66
CA ARG A 77 18.43 -1.82 8.02
C ARG A 77 19.87 -2.22 8.30
N LEU A 78 20.31 -1.93 9.52
CA LEU A 78 21.58 -2.38 10.06
C LEU A 78 21.27 -3.44 11.12
N ASP A 79 21.39 -4.71 10.75
CA ASP A 79 21.22 -5.78 11.73
C ASP A 79 22.58 -6.03 12.39
N ASP A 80 22.69 -5.78 13.69
CA ASP A 80 23.83 -6.29 14.45
C ASP A 80 23.59 -7.78 14.73
N GLU A 81 24.59 -8.63 14.46
CA GLU A 81 24.55 -10.06 14.81
C GLU A 81 24.25 -10.29 16.30
N ASN A 82 24.48 -9.28 17.14
CA ASN A 82 24.25 -9.30 18.59
C ASN A 82 22.98 -8.53 19.03
N ASP A 83 22.30 -7.82 18.13
CA ASP A 83 21.12 -7.02 18.43
C ASP A 83 20.07 -7.09 17.29
N GLN A 84 19.45 -8.27 17.17
CA GLN A 84 18.37 -8.55 16.21
C GLN A 84 17.09 -7.74 16.47
N GLU A 85 17.02 -7.02 17.59
CA GLU A 85 15.91 -6.15 17.95
C GLU A 85 16.23 -4.67 17.64
N SER A 86 17.45 -4.36 17.17
CA SER A 86 17.82 -2.98 16.85
C SER A 86 17.01 -2.46 15.65
N MET A 87 16.42 -1.29 15.82
CA MET A 87 15.62 -0.62 14.78
C MET A 87 16.46 0.39 13.98
N HIS A 88 17.78 0.18 13.94
CA HIS A 88 18.71 1.09 13.31
C HIS A 88 18.76 0.90 11.79
N ALA A 89 18.94 2.00 11.07
CA ALA A 89 19.13 1.97 9.63
C ALA A 89 19.98 3.13 9.12
N LEU A 90 20.46 3.00 7.88
CA LEU A 90 21.12 4.05 7.13
C LEU A 90 20.35 4.41 5.87
N LEU A 91 20.27 5.70 5.59
CA LEU A 91 19.81 6.20 4.31
C LEU A 91 20.90 6.01 3.25
N LEU A 92 20.61 5.19 2.25
CA LEU A 92 21.52 4.92 1.13
C LEU A 92 20.95 5.45 -0.18
N LYS A 93 21.86 5.74 -1.11
CA LYS A 93 21.57 6.07 -2.51
C LYS A 93 22.37 5.14 -3.42
N THR A 94 21.69 4.46 -4.33
CA THR A 94 22.29 3.76 -5.47
C THR A 94 22.20 4.64 -6.72
N ASP A 95 23.34 5.14 -7.18
CA ASP A 95 23.46 5.94 -8.39
C ASP A 95 23.55 5.02 -9.62
N TYR A 96 22.62 5.17 -10.57
CA TYR A 96 22.50 4.25 -11.70
C TYR A 96 23.57 4.46 -12.78
N ALA A 97 24.15 5.66 -12.86
CA ALA A 97 25.17 5.98 -13.85
C ALA A 97 26.54 5.40 -13.44
N THR A 98 26.84 5.44 -12.15
CA THR A 98 28.10 4.92 -11.59
C THR A 98 27.99 3.49 -11.09
N ALA A 99 26.78 2.94 -11.00
CA ALA A 99 26.47 1.65 -10.40
C ALA A 99 27.10 1.52 -9.00
N ARG A 100 26.93 2.56 -8.18
CA ARG A 100 27.52 2.62 -6.84
C ARG A 100 26.49 3.07 -5.82
N GLN A 101 26.48 2.38 -4.70
CA GLN A 101 25.72 2.74 -3.51
C GLN A 101 26.59 3.54 -2.54
N THR A 102 26.01 4.57 -1.95
CA THR A 102 26.67 5.47 -0.99
C THR A 102 25.71 5.88 0.11
N VAL A 103 26.22 6.09 1.32
CA VAL A 103 25.46 6.70 2.42
C VAL A 103 25.11 8.15 2.08
N LEU A 104 23.91 8.58 2.43
CA LEU A 104 23.47 9.98 2.30
C LEU A 104 24.09 10.89 3.38
N CYS A 105 25.42 10.88 3.48
CA CYS A 105 26.18 11.64 4.47
C CYS A 105 27.53 12.08 3.89
N ASN A 106 27.84 13.38 4.04
CA ASN A 106 29.12 13.98 3.67
C ASN A 106 29.87 14.56 4.89
N VAL A 107 29.45 14.25 6.12
CA VAL A 107 30.14 14.70 7.33
C VAL A 107 31.57 14.13 7.34
N PRO A 108 32.62 14.97 7.37
CA PRO A 108 33.99 14.48 7.30
C PRO A 108 34.36 13.56 8.47
N GLY A 109 34.82 12.35 8.17
CA GLY A 109 35.22 11.37 9.18
C GLY A 109 34.06 10.72 9.94
N CYS A 110 32.83 10.83 9.42
CA CYS A 110 31.67 10.16 10.00
C CYS A 110 31.84 8.64 9.96
N THR A 111 31.48 7.99 11.06
CA THR A 111 31.49 6.53 11.24
C THR A 111 30.18 5.87 10.80
N HIS A 112 29.13 6.66 10.56
CA HIS A 112 27.81 6.18 10.14
C HIS A 112 27.14 5.19 11.11
N ASP A 113 27.44 5.27 12.41
CA ASP A 113 27.01 4.32 13.43
C ASP A 113 26.21 4.96 14.59
N ASN A 114 25.84 6.24 14.45
CA ASN A 114 25.10 6.97 15.47
C ASN A 114 24.42 8.24 14.93
N ALA A 115 23.62 8.88 15.78
CA ALA A 115 22.82 10.07 15.48
C ALA A 115 23.62 11.32 15.04
N ALA A 116 24.95 11.35 15.15
CA ALA A 116 25.76 12.41 14.55
C ALA A 116 25.83 12.30 13.01
N CYS A 117 25.48 11.15 12.44
CA CYS A 117 25.33 10.96 11.01
C CYS A 117 23.92 11.40 10.57
N PRO A 118 23.78 12.35 9.62
CA PRO A 118 22.46 12.75 9.11
C PRO A 118 21.69 11.61 8.42
N ALA A 119 22.40 10.58 7.93
CA ALA A 119 21.80 9.39 7.33
C ALA A 119 21.38 8.31 8.33
N TRP A 120 21.76 8.43 9.61
CA TRP A 120 21.44 7.42 10.63
C TRP A 120 20.01 7.56 11.13
N LEU A 121 19.28 6.45 11.17
CA LEU A 121 17.96 6.34 11.73
C LEU A 121 18.01 5.49 13.01
N GLU A 122 17.46 6.02 14.09
CA GLU A 122 17.26 5.29 15.35
C GLU A 122 16.09 4.30 15.25
N ASP A 123 15.11 4.60 14.39
CA ASP A 123 13.92 3.77 14.17
C ASP A 123 13.50 3.81 12.70
N TRP A 124 13.78 2.72 11.98
CA TRP A 124 13.38 2.58 10.58
C TRP A 124 11.90 2.22 10.39
N ALA A 125 11.24 1.60 11.38
CA ALA A 125 9.88 1.07 11.18
C ALA A 125 8.81 2.17 11.15
N ARG A 126 9.14 3.33 11.70
CA ARG A 126 8.27 4.52 11.75
C ARG A 126 8.71 5.65 10.83
N THR A 127 9.67 5.38 9.94
CA THR A 127 10.25 6.39 9.07
C THR A 127 10.03 6.03 7.60
N ASP A 128 9.41 6.94 6.86
CA ASP A 128 9.35 6.88 5.39
C ASP A 128 10.40 7.82 4.78
N VAL A 129 11.06 7.38 3.71
CA VAL A 129 11.93 8.23 2.88
C VAL A 129 11.11 8.81 1.72
N LEU A 130 11.21 10.13 1.54
CA LEU A 130 10.48 10.87 0.52
C LEU A 130 11.47 11.64 -0.35
N VAL A 131 11.57 11.31 -1.63
CA VAL A 131 12.52 11.98 -2.54
C VAL A 131 11.75 12.81 -3.56
N MET A 132 11.65 14.10 -3.26
CA MET A 132 10.91 15.08 -4.05
C MET A 132 11.88 15.99 -4.81
N PRO A 133 11.45 16.68 -5.88
CA PRO A 133 12.30 17.65 -6.59
C PRO A 133 12.91 18.74 -5.68
N SER A 134 12.25 19.04 -4.55
CA SER A 134 12.68 20.02 -3.56
C SER A 134 13.72 19.50 -2.55
N GLY A 135 13.98 18.19 -2.49
CA GLY A 135 14.99 17.59 -1.62
C GLY A 135 14.60 16.19 -1.12
N ILE A 136 15.43 15.66 -0.21
CA ILE A 136 15.19 14.37 0.45
C ILE A 136 14.63 14.64 1.85
N TYR A 137 13.47 14.08 2.12
CA TYR A 137 12.73 14.24 3.36
C TYR A 137 12.53 12.89 4.03
N LEU A 138 12.34 12.94 5.34
CA LEU A 138 11.90 11.82 6.16
C LEU A 138 10.58 12.19 6.82
N SER A 139 9.62 11.27 6.78
CA SER A 139 8.39 11.37 7.56
C SER A 139 8.49 10.39 8.71
N TYR A 140 8.58 10.91 9.94
CA TYR A 140 8.55 10.11 11.16
C TYR A 140 7.15 10.12 11.78
N ALA A 141 6.61 8.95 12.06
CA ALA A 141 5.31 8.77 12.70
C ALA A 141 5.46 8.39 14.18
N GLY A 142 5.20 9.35 15.07
CA GLY A 142 5.02 9.07 16.50
C GLY A 142 3.68 8.38 16.78
N LEU A 143 3.55 7.77 17.96
CA LEU A 143 2.30 7.19 18.42
C LEU A 143 1.47 8.24 19.17
N ASP A 144 0.17 8.28 18.90
CA ASP A 144 -0.81 9.16 19.56
C ASP A 144 -1.35 8.58 20.89
N ASP A 145 -1.31 7.26 21.04
CA ASP A 145 -1.63 6.50 22.26
C ASP A 145 -0.37 5.86 22.85
N THR A 146 0.42 6.64 23.59
CA THR A 146 1.45 6.07 24.46
C THR A 146 1.02 6.14 25.92
N SER A 147 0.99 4.98 26.58
CA SER A 147 0.78 4.91 28.03
C SER A 147 1.87 5.71 28.78
N PRO A 148 1.57 6.30 29.94
CA PRO A 148 2.59 6.99 30.74
C PRO A 148 3.79 6.08 31.04
N TRP A 149 5.00 6.64 31.04
CA TRP A 149 6.24 5.88 31.29
C TRP A 149 6.15 4.98 32.53
N GLU A 150 5.52 5.42 33.62
CA GLU A 150 5.43 4.61 34.85
C GLU A 150 4.65 3.29 34.63
N GLN A 151 3.70 3.26 33.70
CA GLN A 151 2.96 2.05 33.35
C GLN A 151 3.78 1.15 32.41
N VAL A 152 4.46 1.74 31.43
CA VAL A 152 5.36 1.03 30.52
C VAL A 152 6.51 0.40 31.29
N GLU A 153 7.15 1.16 32.19
CA GLU A 153 8.21 0.67 33.07
C GLU A 153 7.73 -0.50 33.90
N LYS A 154 6.55 -0.38 34.54
CA LYS A 154 5.98 -1.48 35.32
C LYS A 154 5.76 -2.73 34.46
N ALA A 155 5.19 -2.58 33.27
CA ALA A 155 4.96 -3.70 32.36
C ALA A 155 6.28 -4.37 31.93
N CYS A 156 7.30 -3.58 31.58
CA CYS A 156 8.62 -4.12 31.26
C CYS A 156 9.26 -4.86 32.44
N ARG A 157 9.17 -4.32 33.67
CA ARG A 157 9.66 -5.03 34.87
C ARG A 157 8.91 -6.33 35.10
N ASP A 158 7.59 -6.32 34.98
CA ASP A 158 6.75 -7.52 35.11
C ASP A 158 7.13 -8.58 34.06
N ASP A 159 7.43 -8.20 32.81
CA ASP A 159 7.86 -9.10 31.73
C ASP A 159 9.25 -9.70 31.99
N PHE A 160 10.18 -8.90 32.54
CA PHE A 160 11.49 -9.37 32.94
C PHE A 160 11.39 -10.38 34.09
N GLU A 161 10.59 -10.08 35.13
CA GLU A 161 10.34 -10.97 36.27
C GLU A 161 9.71 -12.31 35.87
N GLN A 162 8.84 -12.29 34.86
CA GLN A 162 8.18 -13.49 34.30
C GLN A 162 9.11 -14.36 33.43
N GLY A 163 10.29 -13.85 33.07
CA GLY A 163 11.24 -14.53 32.20
C GLY A 163 10.85 -14.52 30.72
N ASN A 164 10.01 -13.56 30.32
CA ASN A 164 9.63 -13.35 28.91
C ASN A 164 10.77 -12.72 28.11
N VAL A 165 11.62 -11.94 28.79
CA VAL A 165 12.75 -11.20 28.21
C VAL A 165 13.99 -12.08 28.16
N LYS A 166 14.68 -12.10 27.02
CA LYS A 166 15.94 -12.81 26.80
C LYS A 166 16.95 -11.84 26.20
N ASN A 167 18.24 -12.18 26.29
CA ASN A 167 19.35 -11.42 25.68
C ASN A 167 19.72 -10.08 26.34
N PHE A 168 19.14 -9.73 27.49
CA PHE A 168 19.59 -8.60 28.31
C PHE A 168 20.46 -9.06 29.48
N ALA A 169 21.48 -8.26 29.83
CA ALA A 169 22.44 -8.60 30.89
C ALA A 169 21.79 -8.61 32.28
N ASP A 170 20.88 -7.67 32.52
CA ASP A 170 20.11 -7.52 33.75
C ASP A 170 18.81 -6.74 33.48
N GLU A 171 18.00 -6.58 34.52
CA GLU A 171 16.71 -5.88 34.46
C GLU A 171 16.88 -4.43 34.03
N GLU A 172 17.87 -3.71 34.56
CA GLU A 172 18.06 -2.29 34.28
C GLU A 172 18.48 -2.06 32.82
N ALA A 173 19.30 -2.93 32.24
CA ALA A 173 19.61 -2.90 30.81
C ALA A 173 18.35 -3.05 29.93
N TYR A 174 17.39 -3.89 30.34
CA TYR A 174 16.11 -4.02 29.65
C TYR A 174 15.22 -2.80 29.85
N ILE A 175 15.21 -2.20 31.04
CA ILE A 175 14.44 -0.98 31.31
C ILE A 175 14.99 0.22 30.53
N ASP A 176 16.31 0.33 30.38
CA ASP A 176 16.93 1.34 29.52
C ASP A 176 16.50 1.15 28.04
N TYR A 177 16.45 -0.09 27.55
CA TYR A 177 15.91 -0.41 26.23
C TYR A 177 14.42 -0.04 26.08
N CYS A 178 13.59 -0.41 27.06
CA CYS A 178 12.18 -0.01 27.08
C CYS A 178 12.00 1.51 27.09
N ARG A 179 12.86 2.23 27.82
CA ARG A 179 12.84 3.70 27.89
C ARG A 179 13.18 4.32 26.56
N HIS A 180 14.22 3.82 25.90
CA HIS A 180 14.60 4.30 24.58
C HIS A 180 13.44 4.15 23.56
N ASN A 181 12.82 2.96 23.50
CA ASN A 181 11.67 2.71 22.63
C ASN A 181 10.43 3.55 22.99
N TYR A 182 10.21 3.80 24.29
CA TYR A 182 9.17 4.69 24.76
C TYR A 182 9.41 6.12 24.29
N GLU A 183 10.63 6.64 24.46
CA GLU A 183 11.01 7.98 24.03
C GLU A 183 10.85 8.15 22.52
N LEU A 184 11.25 7.15 21.72
CA LEU A 184 10.98 7.14 20.28
C LEU A 184 9.47 7.19 19.99
N SER A 185 8.71 6.25 20.56
CA SER A 185 7.27 6.15 20.32
C SER A 185 6.47 7.40 20.73
N SER A 186 6.90 8.09 21.79
CA SER A 186 6.22 9.28 22.31
C SER A 186 6.69 10.60 21.69
N ARG A 187 7.68 10.59 20.77
CA ARG A 187 8.09 11.80 20.06
C ARG A 187 6.97 12.31 19.16
N PRO A 188 6.81 13.65 19.00
CA PRO A 188 5.90 14.19 17.99
C PRO A 188 6.27 13.66 16.60
N SER A 189 5.26 13.42 15.78
CA SER A 189 5.49 13.17 14.36
C SER A 189 6.18 14.37 13.72
N SER A 190 7.11 14.09 12.81
CA SER A 190 7.94 15.13 12.21
C SER A 190 8.18 14.86 10.73
N ILE A 191 8.35 15.97 10.00
CA ILE A 191 9.00 15.94 8.70
C ILE A 191 10.40 16.50 8.90
N GLU A 192 11.40 15.75 8.51
CA GLU A 192 12.81 16.15 8.53
C GLU A 192 13.33 16.26 7.10
N LYS A 193 14.30 17.15 6.87
CA LYS A 193 14.93 17.35 5.57
C LYS A 193 16.44 17.16 5.70
N LEU A 194 17.02 16.37 4.80
CA LEU A 194 18.46 16.36 4.59
C LEU A 194 18.86 17.64 3.87
N ASN A 195 19.89 18.32 4.37
CA ASN A 195 20.41 19.50 3.69
C ASN A 195 21.10 19.11 2.36
N ASP A 196 21.20 20.06 1.43
CA ASP A 196 21.69 19.77 0.07
C ASP A 196 23.13 19.23 0.03
N ASP A 197 23.95 19.58 1.02
CA ASP A 197 25.33 19.08 1.13
C ASP A 197 25.47 17.79 1.93
N LEU A 198 24.37 17.23 2.45
CA LEU A 198 24.29 15.99 3.25
C LEU A 198 25.17 16.00 4.51
N THR A 199 25.41 17.17 5.11
CA THR A 199 26.15 17.30 6.38
C THR A 199 25.25 17.42 7.59
N ALA A 200 23.95 17.66 7.40
CA ALA A 200 22.98 17.79 8.48
C ALA A 200 21.58 17.33 8.06
N ARG A 201 20.78 17.02 9.07
CA ARG A 201 19.34 16.75 8.97
C ARG A 201 18.62 17.70 9.91
N GLU A 202 17.57 18.36 9.43
CA GLU A 202 16.81 19.33 10.22
C GLU A 202 15.32 19.00 10.22
N THR A 203 14.67 19.16 11.37
CA THR A 203 13.21 19.09 11.45
C THR A 203 12.61 20.33 10.79
N VAL A 204 11.86 20.13 9.71
CA VAL A 204 11.16 21.22 8.99
C VAL A 204 9.76 21.44 9.55
N LEU A 205 9.09 20.37 10.00
CA LEU A 205 7.74 20.42 10.56
C LEU A 205 7.59 19.40 11.68
N THR A 206 6.73 19.73 12.64
CA THR A 206 6.21 18.79 13.64
C THR A 206 4.70 18.87 13.65
N PHE A 207 4.02 17.73 13.78
CA PHE A 207 2.56 17.67 13.78
C PHE A 207 2.08 16.61 14.78
N ASP A 208 0.81 16.76 15.17
CA ASP A 208 0.15 15.83 16.08
C ASP A 208 -0.18 14.52 15.32
N PRO A 209 0.32 13.35 15.76
CA PRO A 209 0.04 12.07 15.11
C PRO A 209 -1.45 11.75 15.01
N SER A 210 -2.27 12.22 15.96
CA SER A 210 -3.72 11.98 15.95
C SER A 210 -4.44 12.60 14.74
N LEU A 211 -3.81 13.57 14.06
CA LEU A 211 -4.35 14.17 12.83
C LEU A 211 -4.33 13.20 11.65
N LEU A 212 -3.43 12.21 11.65
CA LEU A 212 -3.41 11.14 10.67
C LEU A 212 -4.39 10.00 11.02
N GLY A 213 -4.81 9.90 12.28
CA GLY A 213 -5.59 8.78 12.79
C GLY A 213 -4.83 7.46 12.59
N SER A 214 -5.48 6.45 12.00
CA SER A 214 -4.83 5.22 11.55
C SER A 214 -4.21 5.31 10.14
N GLY A 215 -4.22 6.49 9.53
CA GLY A 215 -3.71 6.72 8.18
C GLY A 215 -2.20 6.91 8.13
N TYR A 216 -1.61 6.66 6.97
CA TYR A 216 -0.25 7.01 6.60
C TYR A 216 -0.27 7.99 5.42
N PHE A 217 0.83 8.69 5.18
CA PHE A 217 0.98 9.45 3.93
C PHE A 217 1.10 8.44 2.78
N ALA A 218 0.12 8.46 1.89
CA ALA A 218 0.07 7.56 0.74
C ALA A 218 0.62 8.23 -0.53
N TYR A 219 0.61 9.57 -0.59
CA TYR A 219 1.09 10.32 -1.74
C TYR A 219 1.79 11.61 -1.33
N CYS A 220 2.65 12.14 -2.21
CA CYS A 220 3.28 13.45 -2.04
C CYS A 220 3.47 14.16 -3.38
N ASP A 221 3.63 15.48 -3.33
CA ASP A 221 4.19 16.31 -4.40
C ASP A 221 5.25 17.26 -3.83
N GLU A 222 5.85 18.12 -4.65
CA GLU A 222 6.91 19.03 -4.18
C GLU A 222 6.49 20.04 -3.10
N ASN A 223 5.18 20.18 -2.83
CA ASN A 223 4.60 21.16 -1.93
C ASN A 223 3.92 20.53 -0.70
N ALA A 224 3.49 19.27 -0.76
CA ALA A 224 2.63 18.68 0.26
C ALA A 224 2.70 17.15 0.35
N LEU A 225 2.30 16.65 1.53
CA LEU A 225 2.02 15.23 1.77
C LEU A 225 0.52 15.00 1.85
N TYR A 226 0.07 13.83 1.38
CA TYR A 226 -1.33 13.47 1.28
C TYR A 226 -1.57 12.14 1.99
N ALA A 227 -2.42 12.15 3.01
CA ALA A 227 -2.88 10.96 3.70
C ALA A 227 -4.29 10.59 3.27
N LYS A 228 -4.53 9.29 3.15
CA LYS A 228 -5.85 8.72 2.88
C LYS A 228 -6.48 8.33 4.21
N GLU A 229 -7.53 9.03 4.60
CA GLU A 229 -8.25 8.67 5.81
C GLU A 229 -9.34 7.66 5.48
N TYR A 230 -9.14 6.43 5.96
CA TYR A 230 -10.14 5.37 5.94
C TYR A 230 -11.06 5.54 7.14
N SER A 231 -12.09 6.38 7.02
CA SER A 231 -13.29 6.13 7.80
C SER A 231 -14.09 4.99 7.17
N ASP A 232 -15.08 4.45 7.87
CA ASP A 232 -16.11 3.54 7.35
C ASP A 232 -16.50 3.95 5.92
N ALA A 233 -16.77 2.96 5.05
CA ALA A 233 -16.79 3.02 3.57
C ALA A 233 -17.52 4.19 2.88
N ASN A 234 -18.22 5.04 3.65
CA ASN A 234 -19.06 6.13 3.24
C ASN A 234 -18.46 7.55 3.48
N ASN A 235 -17.40 7.71 4.29
CA ASN A 235 -16.94 9.06 4.71
C ASN A 235 -15.44 9.35 4.46
N SER A 236 -14.83 8.68 3.47
CA SER A 236 -13.41 8.87 3.15
C SER A 236 -13.09 10.31 2.76
N ARG A 237 -11.86 10.75 3.05
CA ARG A 237 -11.34 12.07 2.67
C ARG A 237 -9.84 12.03 2.46
N ILE A 238 -9.31 13.03 1.76
CA ILE A 238 -7.87 13.22 1.62
C ILE A 238 -7.44 14.32 2.58
N LEU A 239 -6.46 14.04 3.42
CA LEU A 239 -5.81 15.03 4.27
C LEU A 239 -4.54 15.49 3.57
N ARG A 240 -4.35 16.80 3.44
CA ARG A 240 -3.17 17.43 2.85
C ARG A 240 -2.41 18.19 3.93
N LEU A 241 -1.13 17.88 4.09
CA LEU A 241 -0.19 18.64 4.91
C LEU A 241 0.69 19.50 4.00
N ASP A 242 0.59 20.83 4.12
CA ASP A 242 1.46 21.74 3.39
C ASP A 242 2.87 21.76 3.99
N LEU A 243 3.90 21.47 3.19
CA LEU A 243 5.28 21.40 3.65
C LEU A 243 5.89 22.77 3.95
N THR A 244 5.31 23.87 3.43
CA THR A 244 5.82 25.22 3.66
C THR A 244 5.22 25.85 4.90
N THR A 245 3.90 25.70 5.08
CA THR A 245 3.17 26.37 6.18
C THR A 245 2.93 25.45 7.38
N GLY A 246 2.99 24.13 7.19
CA GLY A 246 2.56 23.15 8.19
C GLY A 246 1.04 23.11 8.39
N GLU A 247 0.27 23.78 7.53
CA GLU A 247 -1.19 23.80 7.64
C GLU A 247 -1.81 22.54 7.03
N TRP A 248 -2.81 22.01 7.73
CA TRP A 248 -3.62 20.90 7.26
C TRP A 248 -4.84 21.40 6.49
N SER A 249 -5.16 20.71 5.40
CA SER A 249 -6.37 20.92 4.61
C SER A 249 -7.07 19.59 4.36
N THR A 250 -8.39 19.61 4.27
CA THR A 250 -9.20 18.43 3.93
C THR A 250 -9.77 18.60 2.54
N LEU A 251 -9.54 17.61 1.67
CA LEU A 251 -10.18 17.51 0.37
C LEU A 251 -11.38 16.56 0.48
N PRO A 252 -12.60 17.04 0.25
CA PRO A 252 -13.78 16.21 0.38
C PRO A 252 -13.87 15.20 -0.78
N LEU A 253 -14.13 13.95 -0.45
CA LEU A 253 -14.57 12.95 -1.42
C LEU A 253 -16.10 12.83 -1.36
N ASN A 254 -16.69 12.39 -2.47
CA ASN A 254 -18.11 12.07 -2.51
C ASN A 254 -18.43 10.85 -1.63
N LEU A 255 -19.70 10.72 -1.24
CA LEU A 255 -20.18 9.53 -0.55
C LEU A 255 -19.85 8.26 -1.36
N GLY A 256 -19.12 7.33 -0.74
CA GLY A 256 -18.67 6.09 -1.38
C GLY A 256 -17.53 6.25 -2.40
N GLU A 257 -16.85 7.40 -2.43
CA GLU A 257 -15.66 7.63 -3.25
C GLU A 257 -14.37 7.31 -2.46
N GLN A 258 -13.44 6.60 -3.10
CA GLN A 258 -12.16 6.17 -2.50
C GLN A 258 -11.01 6.40 -3.47
N VAL A 259 -9.86 6.84 -2.96
CA VAL A 259 -8.61 6.96 -3.73
C VAL A 259 -8.07 5.57 -4.07
N ARG A 260 -7.61 5.40 -5.30
CA ARG A 260 -7.03 4.16 -5.85
C ARG A 260 -5.60 4.32 -6.37
N GLY A 261 -5.13 5.55 -6.56
CA GLY A 261 -3.79 5.84 -7.08
C GLY A 261 -3.67 7.28 -7.56
N VAL A 262 -2.59 7.58 -8.29
CA VAL A 262 -2.28 8.91 -8.82
C VAL A 262 -1.74 8.85 -10.24
N ASN A 263 -1.92 9.93 -11.01
CA ASN A 263 -1.25 10.16 -12.28
C ASN A 263 -1.09 11.66 -12.53
N GLY A 264 0.15 12.11 -12.71
CA GLY A 264 0.46 13.54 -12.81
C GLY A 264 -0.04 14.29 -11.58
N HIS A 265 -0.85 15.32 -11.78
CA HIS A 265 -1.39 16.16 -10.70
C HIS A 265 -2.77 15.71 -10.19
N ARG A 266 -3.22 14.49 -10.52
CA ARG A 266 -4.58 14.02 -10.21
C ARG A 266 -4.59 12.73 -9.42
N PHE A 267 -5.61 12.58 -8.58
CA PHE A 267 -5.94 11.31 -7.94
C PHE A 267 -6.83 10.48 -8.85
N LEU A 268 -6.56 9.18 -8.93
CA LEU A 268 -7.54 8.21 -9.41
C LEU A 268 -8.46 7.88 -8.25
N THR A 269 -9.76 8.06 -8.41
CA THR A 269 -10.75 7.64 -7.42
C THR A 269 -11.79 6.70 -8.03
N SER A 270 -12.35 5.83 -7.20
CA SER A 270 -13.53 5.04 -7.55
C SER A 270 -14.70 5.50 -6.70
N ARG A 271 -15.82 5.84 -7.33
CA ARG A 271 -17.08 6.18 -6.67
C ARG A 271 -18.08 5.04 -6.81
N LEU A 272 -18.73 4.70 -5.71
CA LEU A 272 -19.82 3.73 -5.71
C LEU A 272 -21.08 4.34 -6.36
N LEU A 273 -21.63 3.64 -7.36
CA LEU A 273 -22.90 3.96 -8.00
C LEU A 273 -23.97 2.97 -7.54
N THR A 274 -25.05 3.46 -6.95
CA THR A 274 -26.18 2.65 -6.48
C THR A 274 -27.51 3.16 -7.05
N ASP A 275 -28.46 2.26 -7.26
CA ASP A 275 -29.80 2.62 -7.77
C ASP A 275 -30.67 3.33 -6.72
N ALA A 276 -30.32 3.18 -5.43
CA ALA A 276 -30.98 3.81 -4.30
C ALA A 276 -29.94 4.44 -3.36
N PRO A 277 -30.31 5.47 -2.56
CA PRO A 277 -29.42 6.03 -1.56
C PRO A 277 -28.85 4.95 -0.63
N LEU A 278 -27.57 5.07 -0.28
CA LEU A 278 -26.92 4.14 0.64
C LEU A 278 -27.58 4.23 2.03
N PRO A 279 -28.06 3.10 2.58
CA PRO A 279 -28.54 3.03 3.95
C PRO A 279 -27.42 3.33 4.96
N ASP A 280 -27.79 3.48 6.25
CA ASP A 280 -26.82 3.54 7.33
C ASP A 280 -25.94 2.29 7.32
N TYR A 281 -24.62 2.46 7.39
CA TYR A 281 -23.65 1.36 7.38
C TYR A 281 -23.87 0.36 8.54
N ASN A 282 -24.45 0.82 9.65
CA ASN A 282 -24.81 -0.02 10.79
C ASN A 282 -25.99 -0.95 10.50
N ASP A 283 -26.86 -0.61 9.55
CA ASP A 283 -27.88 -1.51 9.02
C ASP A 283 -27.29 -2.36 7.88
N ARG A 284 -26.47 -3.34 8.29
CA ARG A 284 -25.65 -4.13 7.37
C ARG A 284 -26.48 -4.87 6.31
N GLU A 285 -27.70 -5.30 6.65
CA GLU A 285 -28.56 -6.05 5.73
C GLU A 285 -29.09 -5.13 4.63
N ALA A 286 -29.67 -3.98 5.00
CA ALA A 286 -30.13 -2.99 4.03
C ALA A 286 -28.96 -2.44 3.20
N TYR A 287 -27.82 -2.15 3.86
CA TYR A 287 -26.61 -1.66 3.20
C TYR A 287 -26.12 -2.67 2.15
N ASN A 288 -25.93 -3.93 2.51
CA ASN A 288 -25.48 -4.96 1.57
C ASN A 288 -26.49 -5.19 0.44
N ALA A 289 -27.80 -5.09 0.70
CA ALA A 289 -28.82 -5.18 -0.34
C ALA A 289 -28.70 -4.04 -1.38
N ALA A 290 -28.41 -2.82 -0.93
CA ALA A 290 -28.17 -1.68 -1.83
C ALA A 290 -26.90 -1.85 -2.69
N LEU A 291 -25.94 -2.67 -2.24
CA LEU A 291 -24.70 -2.94 -2.99
C LEU A 291 -24.81 -4.05 -4.04
N GLN A 292 -25.87 -4.87 -4.03
CA GLN A 292 -25.95 -6.07 -4.87
C GLN A 292 -25.85 -5.77 -6.38
N ASN A 293 -26.39 -4.64 -6.82
CA ASN A 293 -26.34 -4.20 -8.22
C ASN A 293 -25.49 -2.94 -8.40
N ALA A 294 -24.71 -2.58 -7.38
CA ALA A 294 -23.90 -1.38 -7.43
C ALA A 294 -22.75 -1.54 -8.43
N ARG A 295 -22.27 -0.41 -8.93
CA ARG A 295 -21.14 -0.33 -9.87
C ARG A 295 -20.09 0.61 -9.32
N SER A 296 -18.91 0.62 -9.94
CA SER A 296 -17.88 1.60 -9.62
C SER A 296 -17.65 2.52 -10.81
N GLU A 297 -17.67 3.82 -10.57
CA GLU A 297 -17.24 4.84 -11.53
C GLU A 297 -15.80 5.24 -11.20
N LEU A 298 -14.89 5.08 -12.15
CA LEU A 298 -13.52 5.55 -12.02
C LEU A 298 -13.41 6.95 -12.58
N VAL A 299 -12.83 7.87 -11.82
CA VAL A 299 -12.65 9.27 -12.20
C VAL A 299 -11.24 9.76 -11.89
N TRP A 300 -10.77 10.71 -12.69
CA TRP A 300 -9.66 11.56 -12.33
C TRP A 300 -10.17 12.74 -11.52
N LEU A 301 -9.73 12.84 -10.26
CA LEU A 301 -9.99 13.97 -9.38
C LEU A 301 -8.80 14.93 -9.43
N ASP A 302 -9.03 16.16 -9.86
CA ASP A 302 -8.09 17.27 -9.70
C ASP A 302 -8.23 17.85 -8.26
N PRO A 303 -7.22 17.70 -7.39
CA PRO A 303 -7.32 18.14 -6.01
C PRO A 303 -7.25 19.67 -5.83
N ALA A 304 -6.75 20.43 -6.83
CA ALA A 304 -6.73 21.89 -6.75
C ALA A 304 -8.10 22.50 -7.05
N THR A 305 -8.82 21.92 -8.02
CA THR A 305 -10.10 22.43 -8.52
C THR A 305 -11.32 21.64 -8.06
N MET A 306 -11.09 20.46 -7.47
CA MET A 306 -12.11 19.45 -7.14
C MET A 306 -12.94 18.99 -8.33
N GLN A 307 -12.44 19.20 -9.56
CA GLN A 307 -13.09 18.72 -10.77
C GLN A 307 -12.86 17.23 -10.95
N ARG A 308 -13.90 16.52 -11.41
CA ARG A 308 -13.88 15.09 -11.69
C ARG A 308 -14.04 14.85 -13.18
N GLU A 309 -13.16 14.05 -13.76
CA GLU A 309 -13.24 13.61 -15.15
C GLU A 309 -13.46 12.10 -15.17
N LYS A 310 -14.61 11.67 -15.69
CA LYS A 310 -14.96 10.25 -15.80
C LYS A 310 -14.02 9.51 -16.75
N ILE A 311 -13.54 8.35 -16.31
CA ILE A 311 -12.70 7.43 -17.08
C ILE A 311 -13.58 6.32 -17.68
N CYS A 312 -14.21 5.53 -16.82
CA CYS A 312 -15.13 4.46 -17.20
C CYS A 312 -15.98 4.04 -16.00
N GLU A 313 -16.94 3.15 -16.24
CA GLU A 313 -17.58 2.35 -15.20
C GLU A 313 -16.98 0.94 -15.19
N THR A 314 -17.05 0.26 -14.05
CA THR A 314 -16.68 -1.15 -13.87
C THR A 314 -17.73 -1.84 -13.00
N GLU A 315 -17.65 -3.16 -12.92
CA GLU A 315 -18.24 -3.87 -11.77
C GLU A 315 -17.72 -3.31 -10.44
N ARG A 316 -18.50 -3.52 -9.37
CA ARG A 316 -18.22 -2.96 -8.05
C ARG A 316 -16.85 -3.42 -7.54
N LEU A 317 -16.01 -2.46 -7.17
CA LEU A 317 -14.73 -2.75 -6.52
C LEU A 317 -14.97 -3.06 -5.03
N ASP A 318 -14.89 -4.33 -4.66
CA ASP A 318 -15.32 -4.84 -3.35
C ASP A 318 -14.53 -6.05 -2.82
N GLY A 319 -13.39 -6.37 -3.42
CA GLY A 319 -12.58 -7.56 -3.12
C GLY A 319 -12.89 -8.77 -4.00
N SER A 320 -14.08 -8.82 -4.64
CA SER A 320 -14.36 -9.77 -5.73
C SER A 320 -13.84 -9.24 -7.07
N THR A 321 -13.92 -7.92 -7.25
CA THR A 321 -13.23 -7.16 -8.30
C THR A 321 -12.23 -6.21 -7.66
N ILE A 322 -10.98 -6.25 -8.13
CA ILE A 322 -9.85 -5.48 -7.59
C ILE A 322 -9.21 -4.68 -8.72
N TYR A 323 -9.04 -3.38 -8.52
CA TYR A 323 -8.32 -2.52 -9.46
C TYR A 323 -6.84 -2.92 -9.52
N VAL A 324 -6.30 -3.06 -10.73
CA VAL A 324 -4.88 -3.37 -10.97
C VAL A 324 -4.16 -2.13 -11.47
N LYS A 325 -4.51 -1.63 -12.66
CA LYS A 325 -3.82 -0.51 -13.31
C LYS A 325 -4.63 0.07 -14.48
N ILE A 326 -4.35 1.32 -14.85
CA ILE A 326 -4.71 1.89 -16.16
C ILE A 326 -3.53 1.75 -17.13
N TYR A 327 -3.78 1.18 -18.29
CA TYR A 327 -2.81 1.06 -19.39
C TYR A 327 -3.53 1.17 -20.74
N ASN A 328 -2.99 1.98 -21.66
CA ASN A 328 -3.47 2.18 -23.02
C ASN A 328 -4.99 2.50 -23.06
N ASP A 329 -5.40 3.47 -22.23
CA ASP A 329 -6.81 3.89 -22.06
C ASP A 329 -7.77 2.79 -21.58
N ARG A 330 -7.25 1.69 -21.01
CA ARG A 330 -8.03 0.59 -20.44
C ARG A 330 -7.79 0.47 -18.95
N VAL A 331 -8.85 0.11 -18.22
CA VAL A 331 -8.77 -0.19 -16.79
C VAL A 331 -8.67 -1.69 -16.60
N TYR A 332 -7.54 -2.17 -16.09
CA TYR A 332 -7.31 -3.56 -15.78
C TYR A 332 -7.76 -3.89 -14.36
N VAL A 333 -8.44 -5.02 -14.21
CA VAL A 333 -8.93 -5.53 -12.93
C VAL A 333 -8.65 -7.02 -12.78
N GLN A 334 -8.49 -7.45 -11.53
CA GLN A 334 -8.63 -8.85 -11.16
C GLN A 334 -10.10 -9.09 -10.79
N ASP A 335 -10.77 -10.05 -11.41
CA ASP A 335 -12.21 -10.29 -11.26
C ASP A 335 -12.59 -11.77 -11.35
N ASN A 336 -13.90 -12.08 -11.32
CA ASN A 336 -14.45 -13.45 -11.43
C ASN A 336 -13.74 -14.46 -10.51
N PRO A 337 -13.87 -14.33 -9.17
CA PRO A 337 -13.28 -15.26 -8.22
C PRO A 337 -13.81 -16.68 -8.44
N GLN A 338 -12.89 -17.62 -8.57
CA GLN A 338 -13.14 -19.04 -8.81
C GLN A 338 -12.57 -19.83 -7.63
N GLU A 339 -13.42 -20.34 -6.76
CA GLU A 339 -13.00 -21.26 -5.69
C GLU A 339 -12.39 -22.53 -6.30
N ARG A 340 -11.10 -22.75 -6.07
CA ARG A 340 -10.37 -23.93 -6.56
C ARG A 340 -10.10 -24.94 -5.44
N SER A 341 -10.02 -24.48 -4.19
CA SER A 341 -9.86 -25.32 -3.00
C SER A 341 -10.37 -24.60 -1.74
N GLU A 342 -10.38 -25.29 -0.59
CA GLU A 342 -10.74 -24.72 0.72
C GLU A 342 -9.89 -23.48 1.09
N TYR A 343 -8.66 -23.39 0.59
CA TYR A 343 -7.71 -22.32 0.92
C TYR A 343 -7.21 -21.58 -0.33
N GLY A 344 -7.92 -21.69 -1.46
CA GLY A 344 -7.38 -21.21 -2.73
C GLY A 344 -8.42 -20.74 -3.72
N THR A 345 -8.24 -19.50 -4.17
CA THR A 345 -9.09 -18.83 -5.16
C THR A 345 -8.23 -18.43 -6.35
N SER A 346 -8.72 -18.71 -7.55
CA SER A 346 -8.20 -18.13 -8.79
C SER A 346 -9.09 -16.96 -9.21
N TYR A 347 -8.54 -16.06 -10.01
CA TYR A 347 -9.27 -14.95 -10.59
C TYR A 347 -9.03 -14.89 -12.10
N SER A 348 -9.82 -14.15 -12.85
CA SER A 348 -9.41 -13.66 -14.18
C SER A 348 -8.65 -12.35 -14.08
N LEU A 349 -7.89 -12.04 -15.14
CA LEU A 349 -7.42 -10.70 -15.44
C LEU A 349 -8.24 -10.17 -16.61
N SER A 350 -8.94 -9.07 -16.39
CA SER A 350 -9.84 -8.45 -17.36
C SER A 350 -9.53 -6.97 -17.52
N TYR A 351 -10.09 -6.36 -18.56
CA TYR A 351 -10.06 -4.91 -18.71
C TYR A 351 -11.41 -4.33 -19.14
N TYR A 352 -11.62 -3.08 -18.76
CA TYR A 352 -12.73 -2.25 -19.19
C TYR A 352 -12.24 -1.15 -20.13
N SER A 353 -13.00 -0.91 -21.21
CA SER A 353 -12.85 0.28 -22.05
C SER A 353 -13.61 1.48 -21.46
N LYS A 354 -13.36 2.68 -22.00
CA LYS A 354 -14.10 3.91 -21.65
C LYS A 354 -15.63 3.75 -21.76
N ASP A 355 -16.10 2.94 -22.72
CA ASP A 355 -17.51 2.65 -22.97
C ASP A 355 -18.06 1.50 -22.09
N HIS A 356 -17.38 1.17 -20.98
CA HIS A 356 -17.75 0.11 -20.04
C HIS A 356 -17.81 -1.30 -20.68
N GLN A 357 -17.18 -1.51 -21.84
CA GLN A 357 -17.07 -2.86 -22.39
C GLN A 357 -16.03 -3.64 -21.60
N HIS A 358 -16.47 -4.76 -21.00
CA HIS A 358 -15.64 -5.73 -20.31
C HIS A 358 -15.01 -6.71 -21.30
N THR A 359 -13.74 -7.03 -21.12
CA THR A 359 -13.04 -8.06 -21.89
C THR A 359 -12.11 -8.84 -20.99
N VAL A 360 -12.28 -10.16 -20.98
CA VAL A 360 -11.38 -11.08 -20.27
C VAL A 360 -10.09 -11.23 -21.08
N LEU A 361 -8.97 -10.86 -20.48
CA LEU A 361 -7.64 -11.05 -21.08
C LEU A 361 -7.10 -12.44 -20.74
N ILE A 362 -7.22 -12.85 -19.48
CA ILE A 362 -6.83 -14.17 -18.98
C ILE A 362 -7.98 -14.72 -18.15
N ASP A 363 -8.56 -15.84 -18.60
CA ASP A 363 -9.76 -16.45 -17.99
C ASP A 363 -9.49 -17.09 -16.62
N THR A 364 -8.28 -17.59 -16.40
CA THR A 364 -7.89 -18.21 -15.13
C THR A 364 -6.42 -17.94 -14.84
N LEU A 365 -6.17 -17.11 -13.84
CA LEU A 365 -4.87 -16.94 -13.23
C LEU A 365 -4.53 -18.14 -12.31
N PRO A 366 -3.24 -18.43 -12.11
CA PRO A 366 -2.77 -19.30 -11.03
C PRO A 366 -3.49 -19.02 -9.70
N MET A 367 -3.69 -20.08 -8.93
CA MET A 367 -4.39 -20.02 -7.64
C MET A 367 -3.62 -19.13 -6.68
N ASN A 368 -4.30 -18.24 -5.96
CA ASN A 368 -3.70 -17.29 -5.03
C ASN A 368 -2.63 -16.37 -5.64
N LEU A 369 -2.68 -16.15 -6.97
CA LEU A 369 -1.81 -15.18 -7.62
C LEU A 369 -2.13 -13.76 -7.14
N TYR A 370 -1.12 -13.14 -6.56
CA TYR A 370 -1.16 -11.75 -6.15
C TYR A 370 -0.74 -10.85 -7.32
N LEU A 371 -1.65 -9.99 -7.77
CA LEU A 371 -1.36 -8.87 -8.65
C LEU A 371 -1.23 -7.64 -7.76
N PRO A 372 -0.07 -6.98 -7.67
CA PRO A 372 0.08 -5.78 -6.86
C PRO A 372 -0.87 -4.71 -7.38
N SER A 373 -1.99 -4.54 -6.67
CA SER A 373 -2.72 -3.28 -6.66
C SER A 373 -1.78 -2.23 -6.09
N THR A 374 -1.84 -1.01 -6.61
CA THR A 374 -1.07 0.18 -6.22
C THR A 374 -1.30 0.65 -4.77
N ASP A 375 -1.38 -0.26 -3.79
CA ASP A 375 -1.68 0.02 -2.39
C ASP A 375 -1.21 -1.09 -1.42
N ASN A 376 -0.61 -2.21 -1.87
CA ASN A 376 -0.16 -3.28 -0.95
C ASN A 376 1.25 -3.75 -1.31
N GLY A 377 2.10 -3.79 -0.28
CA GLY A 377 3.55 -3.92 -0.35
C GLY A 377 4.05 -5.03 -1.26
N PHE A 378 5.27 -4.80 -1.76
CA PHE A 378 6.08 -5.57 -2.69
C PHE A 378 5.95 -5.19 -4.18
N MET A 379 7.08 -4.65 -4.67
CA MET A 379 7.51 -4.51 -6.07
C MET A 379 6.97 -3.26 -6.82
N PRO A 380 7.81 -2.60 -7.65
CA PRO A 380 8.33 -1.26 -7.32
C PRO A 380 7.42 -0.05 -7.43
N MET A 381 7.85 0.97 -6.68
CA MET A 381 7.66 2.37 -7.04
C MET A 381 8.34 2.69 -8.37
N PHE A 382 7.56 2.57 -9.43
CA PHE A 382 8.01 2.92 -10.76
C PHE A 382 7.60 4.34 -11.07
N GLY A 383 8.58 5.23 -11.15
CA GLY A 383 8.38 6.59 -11.62
C GLY A 383 7.66 6.59 -12.96
N SER A 384 6.57 7.35 -13.02
CA SER A 384 5.87 7.98 -14.17
C SER A 384 5.64 7.27 -15.51
N GLU A 385 6.20 6.08 -15.80
CA GLU A 385 6.04 5.44 -17.11
C GLU A 385 4.89 4.42 -17.14
N GLU A 386 4.03 4.59 -18.15
CA GLU A 386 2.98 3.65 -18.52
C GLU A 386 3.61 2.38 -19.12
N ARG A 387 3.30 1.21 -18.54
CA ARG A 387 3.89 -0.07 -18.94
C ARG A 387 2.84 -1.07 -19.37
N GLY A 388 3.13 -1.80 -20.44
CA GLY A 388 2.31 -2.89 -20.94
C GLY A 388 2.52 -4.22 -20.22
N TRP A 389 3.01 -4.24 -18.98
CA TRP A 389 3.17 -5.48 -18.23
C TRP A 389 2.98 -5.28 -16.72
N ILE A 390 2.65 -6.38 -16.03
CA ILE A 390 2.56 -6.46 -14.56
C ILE A 390 3.41 -7.61 -14.03
N TRP A 391 4.04 -7.39 -12.88
CA TRP A 391 4.69 -8.44 -12.11
C TRP A 391 3.67 -9.08 -11.19
N ALA A 392 3.55 -10.40 -11.21
CA ALA A 392 2.61 -11.15 -10.41
C ALA A 392 3.34 -12.21 -9.58
N GLN A 393 2.96 -12.37 -8.31
CA GLN A 393 3.62 -13.28 -7.38
C GLN A 393 2.67 -14.38 -6.94
N ASP A 394 3.13 -15.63 -7.03
CA ASP A 394 2.43 -16.81 -6.55
C ASP A 394 3.14 -17.33 -5.29
N TYR A 395 2.46 -17.17 -4.14
CA TYR A 395 2.89 -17.73 -2.87
C TYR A 395 2.43 -19.18 -2.77
N THR A 396 3.16 -20.10 -3.38
CA THR A 396 2.96 -21.53 -3.10
C THR A 396 3.79 -21.94 -1.87
N GLY A 397 3.25 -22.80 -1.02
CA GLY A 397 3.97 -23.32 0.17
C GLY A 397 5.27 -24.12 -0.12
N ASN A 398 5.69 -24.21 -1.38
CA ASN A 398 6.91 -24.88 -1.84
C ASN A 398 7.93 -23.92 -2.51
N GLY A 399 7.70 -22.60 -2.41
CA GLY A 399 8.53 -21.55 -3.02
C GLY A 399 7.69 -20.51 -3.77
N GLU A 400 8.30 -19.37 -4.08
CA GLU A 400 7.66 -18.30 -4.83
C GLU A 400 7.84 -18.50 -6.33
N ILE A 401 6.74 -18.48 -7.09
CA ILE A 401 6.79 -18.42 -8.55
C ILE A 401 6.32 -17.03 -8.98
N ASN A 402 7.19 -16.28 -9.62
CA ASN A 402 6.85 -14.97 -10.16
C ASN A 402 6.52 -15.06 -11.65
N TYR A 403 5.60 -14.22 -12.10
CA TYR A 403 5.21 -14.09 -13.49
C TYR A 403 5.33 -12.64 -13.95
N LEU A 404 5.74 -12.45 -15.19
CA LEU A 404 5.54 -11.21 -15.93
C LEU A 404 4.35 -11.42 -16.87
N ILE A 405 3.34 -10.58 -16.76
CA ILE A 405 2.13 -10.68 -17.59
C ILE A 405 2.11 -9.49 -18.55
N ASP A 406 2.11 -9.76 -19.85
CA ASP A 406 1.94 -8.76 -20.90
C ASP A 406 0.45 -8.36 -20.99
N LEU A 407 0.17 -7.05 -20.88
CA LEU A 407 -1.19 -6.50 -20.84
C LEU A 407 -1.82 -6.32 -22.23
N ASP A 408 -1.02 -6.34 -23.30
CA ASP A 408 -1.52 -6.26 -24.67
C ASP A 408 -1.98 -7.63 -25.18
N THR A 409 -1.30 -8.70 -24.76
CA THR A 409 -1.51 -10.07 -25.26
C THR A 409 -2.09 -11.04 -24.24
N GLY A 410 -1.91 -10.78 -22.94
CA GLY A 410 -2.23 -11.72 -21.86
C GLY A 410 -1.19 -12.85 -21.71
N GLU A 411 -0.05 -12.76 -22.40
CA GLU A 411 1.01 -13.77 -22.28
C GLU A 411 1.63 -13.70 -20.87
N MET A 412 1.65 -14.84 -20.19
CA MET A 412 2.27 -15.00 -18.88
C MET A 412 3.63 -15.66 -19.02
N HIS A 413 4.67 -14.97 -18.59
CA HIS A 413 6.04 -15.48 -18.58
C HIS A 413 6.44 -15.85 -17.17
N THR A 414 6.63 -17.14 -16.92
CA THR A 414 7.20 -17.62 -15.67
C THR A 414 8.65 -17.18 -15.57
N MET A 415 8.97 -16.51 -14.47
CA MET A 415 10.35 -16.14 -14.17
C MET A 415 11.14 -17.33 -13.64
N THR A 416 12.38 -17.47 -14.10
CA THR A 416 13.26 -18.57 -13.69
C THR A 416 14.40 -18.12 -12.79
N GLN A 417 14.67 -16.82 -12.74
CA GLN A 417 15.73 -16.24 -11.93
C GLN A 417 15.37 -16.33 -10.46
N THR A 418 16.28 -16.86 -9.66
CA THR A 418 16.08 -17.05 -8.22
C THR A 418 17.22 -16.48 -7.41
N GLN A 419 16.91 -16.12 -6.17
CA GLN A 419 17.85 -15.73 -5.11
C GLN A 419 17.64 -16.65 -3.91
N TYR A 420 18.69 -16.90 -3.14
CA TYR A 420 18.60 -17.71 -1.92
C TYR A 420 18.37 -16.80 -0.71
N ARG A 421 17.26 -16.97 0.03
CA ARG A 421 16.86 -16.17 1.20
C ARG A 421 16.15 -17.04 2.23
N ASP A 422 16.35 -16.80 3.52
CA ASP A 422 15.77 -17.60 4.64
C ASP A 422 15.87 -19.12 4.49
N GLY A 423 16.98 -19.61 3.92
CA GLY A 423 17.14 -21.05 3.73
C GLY A 423 16.39 -21.63 2.51
N MET A 424 15.70 -20.80 1.72
CA MET A 424 14.87 -21.16 0.58
C MET A 424 15.29 -20.42 -0.70
N TYR A 425 15.02 -21.00 -1.87
CA TYR A 425 15.12 -20.26 -3.13
C TYR A 425 13.82 -19.50 -3.40
N MET A 426 13.93 -18.19 -3.57
CA MET A 426 12.83 -17.27 -3.86
C MET A 426 13.06 -16.65 -5.23
N GLY A 427 12.01 -16.09 -5.85
CA GLY A 427 12.19 -15.29 -7.06
C GLY A 427 13.05 -14.05 -6.77
N VAL A 428 13.85 -13.62 -7.75
CA VAL A 428 14.56 -12.33 -7.64
C VAL A 428 13.58 -11.17 -7.49
N SER A 429 14.03 -10.10 -6.85
CA SER A 429 13.21 -8.91 -6.55
C SER A 429 13.51 -7.81 -7.57
N LEU A 430 12.53 -7.40 -8.37
CA LEU A 430 12.66 -6.19 -9.19
C LEU A 430 12.55 -4.96 -8.29
N MET A 431 13.60 -4.14 -8.20
CA MET A 431 13.70 -3.03 -7.26
C MET A 431 13.30 -1.69 -7.89
N ALA A 432 13.70 -1.47 -9.14
CA ALA A 432 13.46 -0.21 -9.85
C ALA A 432 13.64 -0.37 -11.37
N GLN A 433 13.17 0.62 -12.12
CA GLN A 433 13.57 0.82 -13.52
C GLN A 433 14.28 2.17 -13.63
N THR A 434 15.38 2.19 -14.36
CA THR A 434 16.16 3.38 -14.66
C THR A 434 15.53 4.18 -15.82
N ASN A 435 15.85 5.47 -15.93
CA ASN A 435 15.44 6.34 -17.04
C ASN A 435 15.98 5.87 -18.41
N ASP A 436 17.04 5.06 -18.41
CA ASP A 436 17.58 4.43 -19.63
C ASP A 436 16.96 3.05 -19.93
N GLY A 437 15.92 2.66 -19.19
CA GLY A 437 15.08 1.49 -19.45
C GLY A 437 15.55 0.19 -18.79
N ARG A 438 16.75 0.15 -18.19
CA ARG A 438 17.28 -1.02 -17.47
C ARG A 438 16.52 -1.30 -16.19
N TRP A 439 16.52 -2.55 -15.76
CA TRP A 439 15.94 -2.97 -14.49
C TRP A 439 17.01 -3.13 -13.43
N MET A 440 16.78 -2.59 -12.24
CA MET A 440 17.57 -2.90 -11.05
C MET A 440 16.93 -4.06 -10.32
N VAL A 441 17.68 -5.14 -10.13
CA VAL A 441 17.20 -6.40 -9.54
C VAL A 441 18.03 -6.73 -8.30
N GLY A 442 17.37 -7.06 -7.20
CA GLY A 442 17.98 -7.73 -6.05
C GLY A 442 18.09 -9.22 -6.33
N TYR A 443 19.32 -9.69 -6.55
CA TYR A 443 19.56 -11.04 -7.11
C TYR A 443 20.31 -12.00 -6.18
N LYS A 444 20.81 -11.52 -5.03
CA LYS A 444 21.36 -12.36 -3.96
C LYS A 444 21.37 -11.59 -2.64
N PRO A 445 21.36 -12.26 -1.48
CA PRO A 445 21.57 -11.60 -0.19
C PRO A 445 22.87 -10.82 -0.19
N HIS A 446 22.84 -9.66 0.44
CA HIS A 446 24.03 -8.85 0.64
C HIS A 446 25.02 -9.54 1.59
N SER A 447 24.51 -10.25 2.60
CA SER A 447 25.33 -11.10 3.46
C SER A 447 24.56 -12.32 3.99
N ASN A 448 25.28 -13.24 4.64
CA ASN A 448 24.69 -14.44 5.24
C ASN A 448 23.84 -14.14 6.49
N THR A 449 24.00 -12.96 7.08
CA THR A 449 23.25 -12.51 8.27
C THR A 449 22.13 -11.54 7.90
N HIS A 450 22.33 -10.72 6.87
CA HIS A 450 21.37 -9.76 6.35
C HIS A 450 20.61 -10.37 5.17
N ASN A 451 19.59 -11.17 5.49
CA ASN A 451 18.69 -11.70 4.47
C ASN A 451 17.83 -10.61 3.84
N ASP A 452 17.40 -9.60 4.59
CA ASP A 452 16.42 -8.62 4.09
C ASP A 452 17.01 -7.68 3.02
N ARG A 453 18.33 -7.48 3.04
CA ARG A 453 19.07 -6.67 2.05
C ARG A 453 19.68 -7.55 0.96
N CYS A 454 19.61 -7.09 -0.29
CA CYS A 454 20.24 -7.76 -1.42
C CYS A 454 21.31 -6.91 -2.09
N ASP A 455 22.27 -7.60 -2.70
CA ASP A 455 23.11 -7.00 -3.73
C ASP A 455 22.25 -6.72 -4.97
N TYR A 456 22.43 -5.52 -5.51
CA TYR A 456 21.72 -5.06 -6.69
C TYR A 456 22.54 -5.23 -7.96
N GLY A 457 21.84 -5.40 -9.07
CA GLY A 457 22.45 -5.41 -10.39
C GLY A 457 21.47 -4.94 -11.46
N PHE A 458 22.03 -4.35 -12.52
CA PHE A 458 21.25 -3.86 -13.66
C PHE A 458 21.19 -4.91 -14.77
N ILE A 459 20.03 -5.04 -15.40
CA ILE A 459 19.82 -5.93 -16.54
C ILE A 459 18.88 -5.28 -17.56
N ASP A 460 19.05 -5.64 -18.83
CA ASP A 460 18.09 -5.26 -19.87
C ASP A 460 16.77 -6.04 -19.67
N PRO A 461 15.59 -5.39 -19.79
CA PRO A 461 14.30 -6.07 -19.60
C PRO A 461 14.11 -7.28 -20.52
N GLN A 462 14.55 -7.20 -21.78
CA GLN A 462 14.40 -8.29 -22.73
C GLN A 462 15.36 -9.44 -22.42
N GLU A 463 16.57 -9.14 -21.95
CA GLU A 463 17.48 -10.16 -21.44
C GLU A 463 16.89 -10.90 -20.23
N PHE A 464 16.33 -10.15 -19.28
CA PHE A 464 15.65 -10.73 -18.12
C PHE A 464 14.45 -11.59 -18.54
N TRP A 465 13.62 -11.10 -19.46
CA TRP A 465 12.48 -11.83 -20.02
C TRP A 465 12.87 -13.19 -20.63
N ASN A 466 14.08 -13.27 -21.19
CA ASN A 466 14.62 -14.48 -21.79
C ASN A 466 15.29 -15.42 -20.77
N GLY A 467 15.17 -15.16 -19.46
CA GLY A 467 15.78 -15.97 -18.41
C GLY A 467 17.23 -15.59 -18.10
N GLY A 468 17.71 -14.43 -18.55
CA GLY A 468 19.08 -13.98 -18.33
C GLY A 468 19.38 -13.60 -16.88
N GLU A 469 20.62 -13.82 -16.47
CA GLU A 469 21.16 -13.54 -15.12
C GLU A 469 22.49 -12.75 -15.18
N ASN A 470 22.83 -12.17 -16.34
CA ASN A 470 24.08 -11.40 -16.50
C ASN A 470 23.92 -9.98 -15.97
N TYR A 471 23.73 -9.86 -14.66
CA TYR A 471 23.58 -8.56 -14.02
C TYR A 471 24.87 -7.76 -14.09
N THR A 472 24.78 -6.47 -14.43
CA THR A 472 25.84 -5.50 -14.19
C THR A 472 25.80 -5.12 -12.70
N PRO A 473 26.77 -5.55 -11.88
CA PRO A 473 26.66 -5.43 -10.44
C PRO A 473 26.76 -3.96 -9.98
N VAL A 474 25.97 -3.62 -8.95
CA VAL A 474 26.15 -2.41 -8.17
C VAL A 474 27.25 -2.64 -7.14
N GLN A 475 28.17 -1.69 -7.03
CA GLN A 475 29.08 -1.62 -5.89
C GLN A 475 28.29 -1.19 -4.66
N MET A 476 27.93 -2.16 -3.83
CA MET A 476 27.21 -1.94 -2.57
C MET A 476 28.08 -1.20 -1.56
N TRP A 477 27.43 -0.50 -0.63
CA TRP A 477 28.08 0.07 0.55
C TRP A 477 28.11 -0.98 1.67
N ASP A 478 29.30 -1.20 2.24
CA ASP A 478 29.55 -2.16 3.32
C ASP A 478 29.71 -1.45 4.68
#